data_AF-A0A192TCC5-F1
#
_entry.id   AF-A0A192TCC5-F1
#
_cell.length_a   1.000
_cell.length_b   1.000
_cell.length_c   1.000
_cell.angle_alpha   90.00
_cell.angle_beta   90.00
_cell.angle_gamma   90.00
#
_symmetry.space_group_name_H-M   'P 1'
#
loop_
_entity.id
_entity.type
_entity.pdbx_description
1 polymer ?
#
loop_
_entity_poly.entity_id
_entity_poly.type
_entity_poly.pdbx_seq_one_letter_code
_entity_poly.pdbx_strand_id
1 'polypeptide(L)'
;MNILILGATGFISSVVAARLVADGHAVTGLGRNPAKSRLKQPAIDWRRADLAQMTKPEDWEDLLKDRHAIVNCAGALQDGLSDDLSATQADAMLALYAAAKRSRPLIVQISARTTGAAADLPFLSTKRLADEALVASDLPHLILRPALVLGRNAHGGSSLLRALAAFPLALPLVHAESPVETLSVDDVAQAVSWAVAGELRGDIVLAADEALTLADLVRLHRQWLGLPPARVFSLAPSLTKPVTWLADMAGRLGWRSPLRSTAMTVMSEGIRSAKRESGLVATSAAATLAANPSGVQDLWFARLYLLKPLVIAGLSAFWLLSGLIPLLSVERAAAHFLPFMPEAASTALTLTTCLVDMALGAAVLVRPLAKRALLGMLAVSLAYLTGGTLLEPALWLDPLGPLVKVLPSIVLTLTALATLDER
;
A
#
# COMPACT_ATOMS: atom_id res chain seq x y z
N MET A 1 -1.36 -14.25 -27.85
CA MET A 1 -0.02 -14.57 -27.28
C MET A 1 -0.18 -15.06 -25.85
N ASN A 2 0.79 -15.83 -25.33
CA ASN A 2 0.87 -16.20 -23.92
C ASN A 2 1.74 -15.18 -23.19
N ILE A 3 1.18 -14.48 -22.21
CA ILE A 3 1.83 -13.36 -21.52
C ILE A 3 1.94 -13.65 -20.03
N LEU A 4 3.12 -13.46 -19.47
CA LEU A 4 3.37 -13.57 -18.03
C LEU A 4 3.42 -12.16 -17.41
N ILE A 5 2.67 -11.90 -16.34
CA ILE A 5 2.69 -10.62 -15.62
C ILE A 5 3.27 -10.81 -14.23
N LEU A 6 4.35 -10.09 -13.95
CA LEU A 6 4.99 -10.02 -12.64
C LEU A 6 4.37 -8.88 -11.83
N GLY A 7 4.13 -9.11 -10.53
CA GLY A 7 3.40 -8.14 -9.71
C GLY A 7 1.93 -7.98 -10.12
N ALA A 8 1.29 -9.03 -10.67
CA ALA A 8 -0.06 -9.01 -11.26
C ALA A 8 -1.20 -8.61 -10.30
N THR A 9 -0.94 -8.55 -9.01
CA THR A 9 -1.90 -8.10 -7.97
C THR A 9 -1.87 -6.60 -7.69
N GLY A 10 -1.04 -5.86 -8.42
CA GLY A 10 -0.80 -4.43 -8.24
C GLY A 10 -1.79 -3.52 -8.97
N PHE A 11 -1.65 -2.22 -8.72
CA PHE A 11 -2.48 -1.18 -9.31
C PHE A 11 -2.36 -1.13 -10.84
N ILE A 12 -1.15 -0.89 -11.36
CA ILE A 12 -0.88 -0.82 -12.81
C ILE A 12 -1.20 -2.15 -13.49
N SER A 13 -0.72 -3.26 -12.92
CA SER A 13 -0.86 -4.57 -13.53
C SER A 13 -2.30 -5.05 -13.63
N SER A 14 -3.20 -4.64 -12.74
CA SER A 14 -4.62 -5.01 -12.85
C SER A 14 -5.26 -4.44 -14.12
N VAL A 15 -4.90 -3.21 -14.51
CA VAL A 15 -5.41 -2.55 -15.72
C VAL A 15 -4.72 -3.13 -16.95
N VAL A 16 -3.40 -3.33 -16.89
CA VAL A 16 -2.64 -3.99 -17.96
C VAL A 16 -3.17 -5.40 -18.24
N ALA A 17 -3.41 -6.20 -17.20
CA ALA A 17 -3.92 -7.56 -17.35
C ALA A 17 -5.32 -7.57 -17.96
N ALA A 18 -6.22 -6.70 -17.48
CA ALA A 18 -7.56 -6.55 -18.05
C ALA A 18 -7.51 -6.17 -19.53
N ARG A 19 -6.62 -5.23 -19.90
CA ARG A 19 -6.41 -4.83 -21.29
C ARG A 19 -5.91 -5.98 -22.15
N LEU A 20 -4.86 -6.69 -21.73
CA LEU A 20 -4.30 -7.79 -22.51
C LEU A 20 -5.28 -8.97 -22.66
N VAL A 21 -6.12 -9.22 -21.66
CA VAL A 21 -7.23 -10.20 -21.77
C VAL A 21 -8.26 -9.72 -22.80
N ALA A 22 -8.65 -8.44 -22.75
CA ALA A 22 -9.58 -7.86 -23.72
C ALA A 22 -9.03 -7.88 -25.16
N ASP A 23 -7.72 -7.74 -25.32
CA ASP A 23 -7.00 -7.89 -26.61
C ASP A 23 -6.88 -9.37 -27.06
N GLY A 24 -7.48 -10.32 -26.33
CA GLY A 24 -7.53 -11.73 -26.70
C GLY A 24 -6.29 -12.54 -26.36
N HIS A 25 -5.44 -12.06 -25.42
CA HIS A 25 -4.25 -12.78 -25.00
C HIS A 25 -4.50 -13.71 -23.80
N ALA A 26 -3.73 -14.80 -23.73
CA ALA A 26 -3.72 -15.70 -22.58
C ALA A 26 -2.77 -15.14 -21.53
N VAL A 27 -3.33 -14.62 -20.43
CA VAL A 27 -2.57 -13.96 -19.36
C VAL A 27 -2.36 -14.90 -18.18
N THR A 28 -1.10 -15.06 -17.76
CA THR A 28 -0.73 -15.68 -16.49
C THR A 28 -0.20 -14.62 -15.53
N GLY A 29 -0.77 -14.52 -14.34
CA GLY A 29 -0.34 -13.60 -13.28
C GLY A 29 0.41 -14.32 -12.16
N LEU A 30 1.53 -13.74 -11.71
CA LEU A 30 2.21 -14.18 -10.50
C LEU A 30 1.65 -13.49 -9.25
N GLY A 31 1.40 -14.27 -8.20
CA GLY A 31 0.97 -13.73 -6.91
C GLY A 31 1.28 -14.65 -5.74
N ARG A 32 1.44 -14.05 -4.55
CA ARG A 32 1.71 -14.79 -3.30
C ARG A 32 0.52 -15.60 -2.79
N ASN A 33 -0.71 -15.19 -3.12
CA ASN A 33 -1.95 -15.89 -2.80
C ASN A 33 -2.85 -16.04 -4.04
N PRO A 34 -2.57 -17.02 -4.91
CA PRO A 34 -3.31 -17.19 -6.18
C PRO A 34 -4.78 -17.53 -5.98
N ALA A 35 -5.16 -18.19 -4.88
CA ALA A 35 -6.56 -18.48 -4.57
C ALA A 35 -7.38 -17.19 -4.41
N LYS A 36 -6.90 -16.23 -3.61
CA LYS A 36 -7.56 -14.91 -3.46
C LYS A 36 -7.57 -14.16 -4.80
N SER A 37 -6.47 -14.17 -5.54
CA SER A 37 -6.38 -13.46 -6.82
C SER A 37 -7.35 -13.99 -7.88
N ARG A 38 -7.54 -15.32 -7.94
CA ARG A 38 -8.49 -15.97 -8.85
C ARG A 38 -9.94 -15.56 -8.60
N LEU A 39 -10.31 -15.31 -7.34
CA LEU A 39 -11.64 -14.78 -7.01
C LEU A 39 -11.86 -13.37 -7.57
N LYS A 40 -10.82 -12.52 -7.57
CA LYS A 40 -10.90 -11.14 -8.05
C LYS A 40 -10.81 -11.04 -9.58
N GLN A 41 -10.01 -11.92 -10.22
CA GLN A 41 -9.75 -11.91 -11.66
C GLN A 41 -9.73 -13.35 -12.20
N PRO A 42 -10.90 -13.96 -12.45
CA PRO A 42 -11.01 -15.37 -12.86
C PRO A 42 -10.52 -15.63 -14.30
N ALA A 43 -10.45 -14.61 -15.14
CA ALA A 43 -9.96 -14.72 -16.52
C ALA A 43 -8.43 -14.87 -16.65
N ILE A 44 -7.70 -14.74 -15.53
CA ILE A 44 -6.23 -14.85 -15.50
C ILE A 44 -5.84 -16.22 -14.91
N ASP A 45 -4.89 -16.90 -15.54
CA ASP A 45 -4.24 -18.06 -14.90
C ASP A 45 -3.30 -17.58 -13.79
N TRP A 46 -3.52 -18.04 -12.56
CA TRP A 46 -2.76 -17.57 -11.40
C TRP A 46 -1.77 -18.64 -10.94
N ARG A 47 -0.49 -18.25 -10.88
CA ARG A 47 0.59 -19.09 -10.34
C ARG A 47 1.13 -18.50 -9.04
N ARG A 48 1.42 -19.39 -8.08
CA ARG A 48 2.05 -19.01 -6.82
C ARG A 48 3.51 -18.72 -7.07
N ALA A 49 3.95 -17.52 -6.73
CA ALA A 49 5.35 -17.14 -6.77
C ALA A 49 5.59 -15.95 -5.82
N ASP A 50 6.78 -15.91 -5.23
CA ASP A 50 7.29 -14.75 -4.51
C ASP A 50 8.61 -14.32 -5.16
N LEU A 51 8.62 -13.14 -5.76
CA LEU A 51 9.78 -12.65 -6.51
C LEU A 51 11.02 -12.53 -5.64
N ALA A 52 10.86 -12.21 -4.35
CA ALA A 52 11.98 -12.15 -3.40
C ALA A 52 12.67 -13.53 -3.21
N GLN A 53 12.03 -14.62 -3.63
CA GLN A 53 12.58 -15.98 -3.58
C GLN A 53 13.00 -16.50 -4.95
N MET A 54 12.77 -15.76 -6.03
CA MET A 54 13.05 -16.17 -7.42
C MET A 54 14.34 -15.56 -7.94
N THR A 55 15.42 -15.68 -7.17
CA THR A 55 16.69 -14.99 -7.40
C THR A 55 17.69 -15.82 -8.20
N LYS A 56 17.30 -17.01 -8.68
CA LYS A 56 18.14 -17.86 -9.53
C LYS A 56 17.46 -18.17 -10.86
N PRO A 57 18.21 -18.35 -11.96
CA PRO A 57 17.63 -18.63 -13.28
C PRO A 57 16.71 -19.86 -13.30
N GLU A 58 17.04 -20.89 -12.49
CA GLU A 58 16.28 -22.14 -12.41
C GLU A 58 14.86 -21.92 -11.88
N ASP A 59 14.65 -20.90 -11.05
CA ASP A 59 13.34 -20.55 -10.49
C ASP A 59 12.34 -20.11 -11.58
N TRP A 60 12.84 -19.73 -12.75
CA TRP A 60 12.06 -19.15 -13.85
C TRP A 60 11.76 -20.12 -14.99
N GLU A 61 12.51 -21.23 -15.11
CA GLU A 61 12.48 -22.08 -16.30
C GLU A 61 11.08 -22.57 -16.66
N ASP A 62 10.32 -23.05 -15.67
CA ASP A 62 8.95 -23.54 -15.89
C ASP A 62 7.96 -22.43 -16.24
N LEU A 63 8.16 -21.23 -15.70
CA LEU A 63 7.27 -20.09 -15.94
C LEU A 63 7.50 -19.45 -17.31
N LEU A 64 8.71 -19.59 -17.86
CA LEU A 64 9.14 -19.07 -19.14
C LEU A 64 8.76 -19.94 -20.35
N LYS A 65 8.39 -21.21 -20.12
CA LYS A 65 7.93 -22.12 -21.18
C LYS A 65 6.75 -21.50 -21.94
N ASP A 66 6.87 -21.48 -23.27
CA ASP A 66 5.87 -20.99 -24.23
C ASP A 66 5.38 -19.55 -23.98
N ARG A 67 6.16 -18.73 -23.29
CA ARG A 67 5.88 -17.30 -23.08
C ARG A 67 6.39 -16.48 -24.25
N HIS A 68 5.51 -15.64 -24.76
CA HIS A 68 5.83 -14.74 -25.88
C HIS A 68 6.21 -13.35 -25.38
N ALA A 69 5.61 -12.92 -24.26
CA ALA A 69 5.93 -11.66 -23.61
C ALA A 69 5.86 -11.80 -22.08
N ILE A 70 6.64 -10.97 -21.40
CA ILE A 70 6.67 -10.84 -19.94
C ILE A 70 6.53 -9.38 -19.61
N VAL A 71 5.51 -9.04 -18.82
CA VAL A 71 5.29 -7.67 -18.35
C VAL A 71 5.67 -7.60 -16.89
N ASN A 72 6.74 -6.89 -16.58
CA ASN A 72 7.17 -6.64 -15.21
C ASN A 72 6.54 -5.35 -14.68
N CYS A 73 5.50 -5.51 -13.85
CA CYS A 73 4.92 -4.41 -13.06
C CYS A 73 5.30 -4.51 -11.58
N ALA A 74 6.22 -5.40 -11.22
CA ALA A 74 6.64 -5.56 -9.85
C ALA A 74 7.48 -4.35 -9.40
N GLY A 75 7.21 -3.89 -8.19
CA GLY A 75 7.95 -2.81 -7.57
C GLY A 75 7.38 -2.45 -6.21
N ALA A 76 8.27 -1.94 -5.36
CA ALA A 76 7.93 -1.35 -4.08
C ALA A 76 8.72 -0.05 -3.93
N LEU A 77 8.19 0.91 -3.18
CA LEU A 77 8.85 2.21 -3.04
C LEU A 77 9.96 2.22 -1.98
N GLN A 78 9.93 1.29 -1.02
CA GLN A 78 10.90 1.24 0.07
C GLN A 78 10.81 -0.12 0.78
N ASP A 79 11.93 -0.61 1.31
CA ASP A 79 11.99 -1.86 2.07
C ASP A 79 11.07 -1.84 3.30
N GLY A 80 10.64 -3.02 3.73
CA GLY A 80 9.87 -3.21 4.95
C GLY A 80 9.76 -4.67 5.33
N LEU A 81 8.95 -4.99 6.33
CA LEU A 81 8.80 -6.36 6.83
C LEU A 81 8.39 -7.40 5.75
N SER A 82 7.83 -6.96 4.63
CA SER A 82 7.31 -7.83 3.57
C SER A 82 7.79 -7.47 2.17
N ASP A 83 8.71 -6.51 2.05
CA ASP A 83 9.23 -5.99 0.80
C ASP A 83 10.76 -5.90 0.90
N ASP A 84 11.46 -6.62 0.03
CA ASP A 84 12.92 -6.59 -0.17
C ASP A 84 13.17 -6.10 -1.61
N LEU A 85 13.65 -4.86 -1.73
CA LEU A 85 13.85 -4.20 -3.01
C LEU A 85 14.98 -4.83 -3.83
N SER A 86 16.08 -5.24 -3.19
CA SER A 86 17.19 -5.89 -3.91
C SER A 86 16.71 -7.19 -4.51
N ALA A 87 16.10 -8.05 -3.68
CA ALA A 87 15.64 -9.35 -4.11
C ALA A 87 14.57 -9.24 -5.20
N THR A 88 13.58 -8.34 -5.02
CA THR A 88 12.41 -8.26 -5.90
C THR A 88 12.65 -7.45 -7.17
N GLN A 89 13.33 -6.31 -7.08
CA GLN A 89 13.47 -5.38 -8.20
C GLN A 89 14.75 -5.61 -9.00
N ALA A 90 15.81 -6.13 -8.38
CA ALA A 90 17.08 -6.41 -9.05
C ALA A 90 17.33 -7.91 -9.22
N ASP A 91 17.60 -8.64 -8.14
CA ASP A 91 18.13 -10.02 -8.21
C ASP A 91 17.19 -10.97 -8.98
N ALA A 92 15.89 -10.89 -8.71
CA ALA A 92 14.87 -11.65 -9.44
C ALA A 92 14.81 -11.29 -10.93
N MET A 93 15.05 -10.03 -11.28
CA MET A 93 15.03 -9.59 -12.69
C MET A 93 16.30 -10.04 -13.42
N LEU A 94 17.46 -9.95 -12.78
CA LEU A 94 18.71 -10.47 -13.32
C LEU A 94 18.61 -11.99 -13.59
N ALA A 95 18.05 -12.75 -12.64
CA ALA A 95 17.77 -14.17 -12.79
C ALA A 95 16.80 -14.46 -13.94
N LEU A 96 15.70 -13.70 -14.03
CA LEU A 96 14.74 -13.79 -15.12
C LEU A 96 15.40 -13.58 -16.48
N TYR A 97 16.20 -12.51 -16.64
CA TYR A 97 16.83 -12.21 -17.92
C TYR A 97 17.84 -13.28 -18.33
N ALA A 98 18.59 -13.82 -17.37
CA ALA A 98 19.49 -14.94 -17.61
C ALA A 98 18.74 -16.18 -18.13
N ALA A 99 17.61 -16.54 -17.50
CA ALA A 99 16.79 -17.67 -17.91
C ALA A 99 16.07 -17.44 -19.25
N ALA A 100 15.69 -16.20 -19.54
CA ALA A 100 14.96 -15.82 -20.75
C ALA A 100 15.81 -15.80 -22.03
N LYS A 101 17.15 -15.91 -21.93
CA LYS A 101 18.05 -15.91 -23.11
C LYS A 101 17.73 -16.97 -24.15
N ARG A 102 17.20 -18.13 -23.74
CA ARG A 102 16.87 -19.24 -24.64
C ARG A 102 15.57 -19.02 -25.42
N SER A 103 14.52 -18.51 -24.76
CA SER A 103 13.20 -18.30 -25.37
C SER A 103 13.02 -16.89 -25.96
N ARG A 104 13.86 -15.93 -25.58
CA ARG A 104 13.88 -14.53 -26.02
C ARG A 104 12.50 -13.86 -26.11
N PRO A 105 11.64 -13.96 -25.07
CA PRO A 105 10.34 -13.28 -25.07
C PRO A 105 10.54 -11.76 -25.06
N LEU A 106 9.51 -11.02 -25.50
CA LEU A 106 9.46 -9.58 -25.29
C LEU A 106 9.37 -9.28 -23.78
N ILE A 107 10.28 -8.46 -23.25
CA ILE A 107 10.23 -7.97 -21.88
C ILE A 107 9.69 -6.53 -21.87
N VAL A 108 8.53 -6.32 -21.26
CA VAL A 108 8.00 -4.98 -20.98
C VAL A 108 8.25 -4.64 -19.52
N GLN A 109 9.16 -3.72 -19.27
CA GLN A 109 9.63 -3.32 -17.95
C GLN A 109 8.98 -2.00 -17.52
N ILE A 110 8.18 -2.00 -16.45
CA ILE A 110 7.65 -0.77 -15.85
C ILE A 110 8.66 -0.23 -14.83
N SER A 111 9.46 0.75 -15.25
CA SER A 111 10.49 1.40 -14.45
C SER A 111 10.01 2.76 -13.91
N ALA A 112 10.95 3.66 -13.63
CA ALA A 112 10.74 5.03 -13.19
C ALA A 112 11.89 5.92 -13.70
N ARG A 113 11.85 7.21 -13.40
CA ARG A 113 13.02 8.09 -13.55
C ARG A 113 14.06 7.71 -12.51
N THR A 114 15.17 7.12 -12.96
CA THR A 114 16.25 6.62 -12.09
C THR A 114 17.45 7.57 -11.99
N THR A 115 17.32 8.78 -12.54
CA THR A 115 18.31 9.87 -12.47
C THR A 115 17.78 11.03 -11.61
N GLY A 116 18.67 11.91 -11.17
CA GLY A 116 18.35 13.01 -10.26
C GLY A 116 19.04 12.85 -8.89
N ALA A 117 18.73 13.71 -7.93
CA ALA A 117 19.36 13.65 -6.61
C ALA A 117 18.82 12.47 -5.76
N ALA A 118 17.67 11.91 -6.14
CA ALA A 118 17.10 10.70 -5.55
C ALA A 118 17.66 9.39 -6.16
N ALA A 119 18.53 9.47 -7.17
CA ALA A 119 18.97 8.32 -7.97
C ALA A 119 19.62 7.19 -7.14
N ASP A 120 20.30 7.54 -6.05
CA ASP A 120 20.99 6.59 -5.18
C ASP A 120 20.07 5.95 -4.12
N LEU A 121 18.81 6.39 -4.03
CA LEU A 121 17.84 5.74 -3.15
C LEU A 121 17.64 4.28 -3.61
N PRO A 122 17.58 3.30 -2.69
CA PRO A 122 17.43 1.87 -3.02
C PRO A 122 16.32 1.57 -4.04
N PHE A 123 15.20 2.29 -3.96
CA PHE A 123 14.09 2.18 -4.91
C PHE A 123 14.50 2.44 -6.37
N LEU A 124 15.27 3.51 -6.62
CA LEU A 124 15.67 3.93 -7.96
C LEU A 124 16.94 3.22 -8.42
N SER A 125 17.89 2.98 -7.52
CA SER A 125 19.14 2.29 -7.86
C SER A 125 18.92 0.82 -8.23
N THR A 126 18.04 0.10 -7.53
CA THR A 126 17.69 -1.30 -7.88
C THR A 126 16.92 -1.40 -9.20
N LYS A 127 16.00 -0.45 -9.48
CA LYS A 127 15.34 -0.36 -10.80
C LYS A 127 16.34 -0.08 -11.92
N ARG A 128 17.28 0.84 -11.69
CA ARG A 128 18.34 1.15 -12.66
C ARG A 128 19.21 -0.06 -12.96
N LEU A 129 19.61 -0.82 -11.94
CA LEU A 129 20.38 -2.05 -12.12
C LEU A 129 19.64 -3.07 -12.99
N ALA A 130 18.33 -3.26 -12.77
CA ALA A 130 17.52 -4.14 -13.60
C ALA A 130 17.33 -3.61 -15.03
N ASP A 131 17.15 -2.30 -15.21
CA ASP A 131 17.03 -1.68 -16.54
C ASP A 131 18.33 -1.86 -17.34
N GLU A 132 19.49 -1.55 -16.73
CA GLU A 132 20.81 -1.71 -17.34
C GLU A 132 21.10 -3.18 -17.70
N ALA A 133 20.75 -4.11 -16.80
CA ALA A 133 20.88 -5.54 -17.07
C ALA A 133 19.97 -6.02 -18.21
N LEU A 134 18.75 -5.49 -18.31
CA LEU A 134 17.83 -5.82 -19.42
C LEU A 134 18.40 -5.34 -20.76
N VAL A 135 18.89 -4.11 -20.83
CA VAL A 135 19.55 -3.58 -22.04
C VAL A 135 20.77 -4.43 -22.40
N ALA A 136 21.62 -4.76 -21.43
CA ALA A 136 22.81 -5.59 -21.64
C ALA A 136 22.49 -7.05 -22.02
N SER A 137 21.28 -7.53 -21.74
CA SER A 137 20.87 -8.91 -22.04
C SER A 137 20.57 -9.16 -23.53
N ASP A 138 20.42 -8.10 -24.33
CA ASP A 138 19.99 -8.14 -25.73
C ASP A 138 18.59 -8.79 -25.95
N LEU A 139 17.81 -9.01 -24.89
CA LEU A 139 16.43 -9.48 -25.02
C LEU A 139 15.57 -8.40 -25.71
N PRO A 140 14.59 -8.79 -26.55
CA PRO A 140 13.61 -7.83 -27.08
C PRO A 140 12.91 -7.14 -25.91
N HIS A 141 12.93 -5.81 -25.85
CA HIS A 141 12.38 -5.11 -24.71
C HIS A 141 11.72 -3.76 -25.03
N LEU A 142 10.85 -3.37 -24.10
CA LEU A 142 10.36 -2.02 -23.90
C LEU A 142 10.53 -1.65 -22.43
N ILE A 143 11.27 -0.60 -22.14
CA ILE A 143 11.35 0.01 -20.80
C ILE A 143 10.42 1.21 -20.82
N LEU A 144 9.37 1.17 -20.00
CA LEU A 144 8.46 2.29 -19.79
C LEU A 144 8.83 3.00 -18.49
N ARG A 145 9.04 4.32 -18.57
CA ARG A 145 9.32 5.20 -17.43
C ARG A 145 8.12 6.14 -17.22
N PRO A 146 7.03 5.65 -16.62
CA PRO A 146 5.87 6.47 -16.33
C PRO A 146 6.19 7.53 -15.26
N ALA A 147 5.56 8.69 -15.38
CA ALA A 147 5.45 9.68 -14.31
C ALA A 147 4.47 9.19 -13.21
N LEU A 148 3.86 10.11 -12.45
CA LEU A 148 2.91 9.70 -11.41
C LEU A 148 1.63 9.12 -12.02
N VAL A 149 1.44 7.80 -11.89
CA VAL A 149 0.30 7.10 -12.49
C VAL A 149 -0.99 7.34 -11.69
N LEU A 150 -2.02 7.81 -12.38
CA LEU A 150 -3.39 8.04 -11.89
C LEU A 150 -4.38 7.07 -12.53
N GLY A 151 -5.50 6.81 -11.87
CA GLY A 151 -6.55 5.94 -12.40
C GLY A 151 -7.75 5.81 -11.46
N ARG A 152 -8.69 4.90 -11.77
CA ARG A 152 -9.89 4.68 -10.94
C ARG A 152 -9.54 4.27 -9.52
N ASN A 153 -8.65 3.29 -9.39
CA ASN A 153 -8.10 2.85 -8.12
C ASN A 153 -6.91 3.73 -7.74
N ALA A 154 -6.53 3.72 -6.46
CA ALA A 154 -5.39 4.49 -5.96
C ALA A 154 -4.44 3.58 -5.18
N HIS A 155 -3.15 3.81 -5.33
CA HIS A 155 -2.11 3.11 -4.57
C HIS A 155 -0.90 4.01 -4.34
N GLY A 156 -0.31 3.92 -3.15
CA GLY A 156 0.87 4.73 -2.80
C GLY A 156 0.59 6.23 -2.91
N GLY A 157 1.31 6.91 -3.79
CA GLY A 157 1.22 8.37 -3.99
C GLY A 157 -0.19 8.84 -4.37
N SER A 158 -0.90 8.12 -5.25
CA SER A 158 -2.27 8.52 -5.64
C SER A 158 -3.29 8.34 -4.50
N SER A 159 -3.06 7.41 -3.56
CA SER A 159 -3.87 7.30 -2.34
C SER A 159 -3.65 8.50 -1.42
N LEU A 160 -2.39 8.95 -1.28
CA LEU A 160 -2.06 10.13 -0.49
C LEU A 160 -2.66 11.41 -1.09
N LEU A 161 -2.62 11.57 -2.41
CA LEU A 161 -3.25 12.72 -3.08
C LEU A 161 -4.74 12.82 -2.74
N ARG A 162 -5.47 11.70 -2.84
CA ARG A 162 -6.89 11.65 -2.45
C ARG A 162 -7.08 12.00 -0.97
N ALA A 163 -6.24 11.45 -0.10
CA ALA A 163 -6.29 11.70 1.34
C ALA A 163 -6.07 13.18 1.69
N LEU A 164 -5.02 13.80 1.14
CA LEU A 164 -4.72 15.22 1.32
C LEU A 164 -5.84 16.11 0.76
N ALA A 165 -6.42 15.74 -0.39
CA ALA A 165 -7.55 16.44 -0.98
C ALA A 165 -8.80 16.43 -0.08
N ALA A 166 -8.99 15.37 0.71
CA ALA A 166 -10.10 15.21 1.65
C ALA A 166 -9.86 15.82 3.04
N PHE A 167 -8.70 16.44 3.28
CA PHE A 167 -8.42 17.09 4.56
C PHE A 167 -9.45 18.20 4.86
N PRO A 168 -9.93 18.31 6.11
CA PRO A 168 -10.95 19.30 6.47
C PRO A 168 -10.39 20.72 6.43
N LEU A 169 -11.16 21.65 5.85
CA LEU A 169 -10.97 23.12 5.89
C LEU A 169 -9.70 23.70 5.22
N ALA A 170 -8.60 22.96 5.13
CA ALA A 170 -7.33 23.40 4.54
C ALA A 170 -6.62 22.23 3.83
N LEU A 171 -5.59 22.53 3.05
CA LEU A 171 -4.73 21.55 2.39
C LEU A 171 -3.31 21.65 2.95
N PRO A 172 -2.95 20.82 3.97
CA PRO A 172 -1.62 20.83 4.54
C PRO A 172 -0.65 20.12 3.60
N LEU A 173 0.15 20.89 2.87
CA LEU A 173 1.05 20.35 1.84
C LEU A 173 2.50 20.66 2.18
N VAL A 174 3.34 19.65 2.00
CA VAL A 174 4.79 19.80 1.96
C VAL A 174 5.18 19.82 0.49
N HIS A 175 6.12 20.67 0.09
CA HIS A 175 6.52 20.77 -1.32
C HIS A 175 5.33 21.11 -2.24
N ALA A 176 4.44 22.01 -1.79
CA ALA A 176 3.23 22.39 -2.52
C ALA A 176 3.51 22.84 -3.97
N GLU A 177 4.61 23.56 -4.17
CA GLU A 177 5.06 24.08 -5.46
C GLU A 177 5.92 23.09 -6.26
N SER A 178 6.18 21.89 -5.72
CA SER A 178 6.94 20.89 -6.47
C SER A 178 6.17 20.48 -7.72
N PRO A 179 6.85 20.40 -8.87
CA PRO A 179 6.24 19.98 -10.12
C PRO A 179 5.93 18.49 -10.09
N VAL A 180 4.77 18.11 -10.61
CA VAL A 180 4.30 16.73 -10.68
C VAL A 180 3.69 16.47 -12.05
N GLU A 181 4.45 15.80 -12.91
CA GLU A 181 3.91 15.18 -14.12
C GLU A 181 3.11 13.94 -13.77
N THR A 182 2.04 13.70 -14.53
CA THR A 182 1.11 12.59 -14.31
C THR A 182 0.97 11.73 -15.55
N LEU A 183 0.38 10.56 -15.41
CA LEU A 183 0.06 9.66 -16.52
C LEU A 183 -1.19 8.86 -16.17
N SER A 184 -2.08 8.61 -17.15
CA SER A 184 -3.16 7.65 -16.94
C SER A 184 -2.64 6.22 -16.90
N VAL A 185 -3.18 5.42 -15.98
CA VAL A 185 -2.93 3.96 -15.96
C VAL A 185 -3.41 3.28 -17.25
N ASP A 186 -4.42 3.85 -17.91
CA ASP A 186 -4.94 3.35 -19.18
C ASP A 186 -3.93 3.60 -20.31
N ASP A 187 -3.17 4.71 -20.28
CA ASP A 187 -2.09 4.97 -21.24
C ASP A 187 -0.93 3.99 -21.04
N VAL A 188 -0.63 3.61 -19.77
CA VAL A 188 0.35 2.55 -19.49
C VAL A 188 -0.11 1.22 -20.09
N ALA A 189 -1.38 0.85 -19.87
CA ALA A 189 -1.93 -0.38 -20.43
C ALA A 189 -1.94 -0.37 -21.96
N GLN A 190 -2.24 0.77 -22.58
CA GLN A 190 -2.19 0.96 -24.02
C GLN A 190 -0.76 0.84 -24.56
N ALA A 191 0.23 1.45 -23.90
CA ALA A 191 1.63 1.34 -24.28
C ALA A 191 2.14 -0.11 -24.18
N VAL A 192 1.74 -0.85 -23.14
CA VAL A 192 2.04 -2.29 -23.03
C VAL A 192 1.38 -3.10 -24.15
N SER A 193 0.12 -2.81 -24.48
CA SER A 193 -0.60 -3.45 -25.59
C SER A 193 0.11 -3.22 -26.93
N TRP A 194 0.51 -1.97 -27.23
CA TRP A 194 1.30 -1.64 -28.42
C TRP A 194 2.65 -2.34 -28.46
N ALA A 195 3.32 -2.48 -27.31
CA ALA A 195 4.57 -3.24 -27.22
C ALA A 195 4.38 -4.70 -27.64
N VAL A 196 3.33 -5.34 -27.11
CA VAL A 196 2.97 -6.72 -27.40
C VAL A 196 2.58 -6.89 -28.87
N ALA A 197 1.91 -5.91 -29.47
CA ALA A 197 1.60 -5.86 -30.90
C ALA A 197 2.84 -5.61 -31.79
N GLY A 198 3.99 -5.23 -31.19
CA GLY A 198 5.23 -4.94 -31.91
C GLY A 198 5.33 -3.50 -32.45
N GLU A 199 4.42 -2.62 -32.05
CA GLU A 199 4.32 -1.23 -32.50
C GLU A 199 5.19 -0.27 -31.65
N LEU A 200 5.60 -0.70 -30.45
CA LEU A 200 6.35 0.13 -29.51
C LEU A 200 7.55 -0.63 -28.92
N ARG A 201 8.75 -0.03 -28.95
CA ARG A 201 10.01 -0.61 -28.45
C ARG A 201 10.96 0.47 -27.92
N GLY A 202 11.97 0.06 -27.15
CA GLY A 202 13.04 0.95 -26.67
C GLY A 202 12.87 1.38 -25.21
N ASP A 203 13.40 2.56 -24.86
CA ASP A 203 13.28 3.17 -23.52
C ASP A 203 12.47 4.47 -23.65
N ILE A 204 11.26 4.47 -23.08
CA ILE A 204 10.26 5.49 -23.33
C ILE A 204 9.81 6.12 -22.02
N VAL A 205 9.94 7.45 -21.95
CA VAL A 205 9.35 8.25 -20.87
C VAL A 205 7.90 8.59 -21.23
N LEU A 206 6.99 8.32 -20.28
CA LEU A 206 5.54 8.51 -20.46
C LEU A 206 5.02 9.47 -19.39
N ALA A 207 4.60 10.65 -19.83
CA ALA A 207 4.05 11.71 -19.01
C ALA A 207 3.09 12.56 -19.84
N ALA A 208 2.01 13.03 -19.21
CA ALA A 208 1.16 14.05 -19.77
C ALA A 208 1.92 15.39 -19.90
N ASP A 209 1.59 16.16 -20.94
CA ASP A 209 2.27 17.44 -21.22
C ASP A 209 1.95 18.56 -20.23
N GLU A 210 0.95 18.36 -19.36
CA GLU A 210 0.54 19.34 -18.36
C GLU A 210 1.63 19.58 -17.31
N ALA A 211 1.87 20.85 -17.01
CA ALA A 211 2.75 21.26 -15.93
C ALA A 211 1.91 21.59 -14.69
N LEU A 212 1.72 20.61 -13.82
CA LEU A 212 1.01 20.78 -12.54
C LEU A 212 1.98 20.86 -11.37
N THR A 213 1.63 21.63 -10.35
CA THR A 213 2.24 21.51 -9.03
C THR A 213 1.53 20.43 -8.20
N LEU A 214 2.14 19.99 -7.10
CA LEU A 214 1.48 19.13 -6.12
C LEU A 214 0.19 19.79 -5.59
N ALA A 215 0.22 21.09 -5.34
CA ALA A 215 -0.94 21.85 -4.91
C ALA A 215 -2.09 21.81 -5.93
N ASP A 216 -1.78 21.98 -7.21
CA ASP A 216 -2.78 21.93 -8.28
C ASP A 216 -3.38 20.53 -8.40
N LEU A 217 -2.55 19.49 -8.31
CA LEU A 217 -3.01 18.12 -8.37
C LEU A 217 -3.92 17.75 -7.18
N VAL A 218 -3.62 18.23 -5.97
CA VAL A 218 -4.47 18.04 -4.79
C VAL A 218 -5.79 18.82 -4.93
N ARG A 219 -5.75 20.05 -5.46
CA ARG A 219 -6.97 20.82 -5.76
C ARG A 219 -7.85 20.13 -6.78
N LEU A 220 -7.25 19.57 -7.84
CA LEU A 220 -7.96 18.82 -8.87
C LEU A 220 -8.65 17.58 -8.28
N HIS A 221 -7.95 16.82 -7.43
CA HIS A 221 -8.55 15.70 -6.70
C HIS A 221 -9.66 16.15 -5.75
N ARG A 222 -9.51 17.30 -5.10
CA ARG A 222 -10.52 17.84 -4.18
C ARG A 222 -11.81 18.21 -4.91
N GLN A 223 -11.68 18.86 -6.07
CA GLN A 223 -12.81 19.14 -6.95
C GLN A 223 -13.45 17.84 -7.45
N TRP A 224 -12.64 16.87 -7.88
CA TRP A 224 -13.13 15.56 -8.31
C TRP A 224 -13.90 14.82 -7.21
N LEU A 225 -13.50 14.94 -5.95
CA LEU A 225 -14.21 14.42 -4.77
C LEU A 225 -15.49 15.19 -4.40
N GLY A 226 -15.83 16.26 -5.13
CA GLY A 226 -17.01 17.09 -4.85
C GLY A 226 -16.89 17.96 -3.60
N LEU A 227 -15.66 18.25 -3.16
CA LEU A 227 -15.41 19.05 -1.95
C LEU A 227 -15.21 20.54 -2.30
N PRO A 228 -15.69 21.47 -1.46
CA PRO A 228 -15.52 22.91 -1.71
C PRO A 228 -14.04 23.30 -1.68
N PRO A 229 -13.60 24.29 -2.48
CA PRO A 229 -12.20 24.73 -2.51
C PRO A 229 -11.64 25.03 -1.11
N ALA A 230 -10.36 24.75 -0.91
CA ALA A 230 -9.67 25.01 0.36
C ALA A 230 -8.32 25.69 0.11
N ARG A 231 -7.88 26.48 1.09
CA ARG A 231 -6.58 27.16 1.03
C ARG A 231 -5.45 26.16 1.28
N VAL A 232 -4.37 26.30 0.52
CA VAL A 232 -3.15 25.52 0.73
C VAL A 232 -2.36 26.13 1.87
N PHE A 233 -1.97 25.30 2.83
CA PHE A 233 -1.08 25.66 3.91
C PHE A 233 0.25 24.92 3.71
N SER A 234 1.25 25.66 3.23
CA SER A 234 2.58 25.11 2.97
C SER A 234 3.31 24.87 4.28
N LEU A 235 3.54 23.60 4.60
CA LEU A 235 4.28 23.18 5.78
C LEU A 235 5.78 23.27 5.53
N ALA A 236 6.52 23.83 6.48
CA ALA A 236 7.98 23.82 6.45
C ALA A 236 8.50 22.36 6.47
N PRO A 237 9.47 21.98 5.61
CA PRO A 237 10.00 20.61 5.57
C PRO A 237 10.59 20.11 6.90
N SER A 238 10.98 21.01 7.80
CA SER A 238 11.44 20.64 9.15
C SER A 238 10.32 20.04 10.01
N LEU A 239 9.08 20.49 9.84
CA LEU A 239 7.91 20.04 10.60
C LEU A 239 7.48 18.62 10.21
N THR A 240 7.96 18.10 9.08
CA THR A 240 7.55 16.79 8.55
C THR A 240 8.50 15.68 8.97
N LYS A 241 9.69 16.02 9.50
CA LYS A 241 10.68 15.05 9.97
C LYS A 241 10.10 14.04 10.99
N PRO A 242 9.31 14.45 12.01
CA PRO A 242 8.72 13.49 12.94
C PRO A 242 7.72 12.56 12.26
N VAL A 243 6.90 13.09 11.34
CA VAL A 243 5.91 12.32 10.59
C VAL A 243 6.59 11.30 9.69
N THR A 244 7.64 11.69 8.98
CA THR A 244 8.44 10.80 8.12
C THR A 244 9.16 9.73 8.94
N TRP A 245 9.73 10.09 10.09
CA TRP A 245 10.38 9.14 10.99
C TRP A 245 9.39 8.10 11.53
N LEU A 246 8.21 8.54 11.99
CA LEU A 246 7.14 7.63 12.42
C LEU A 246 6.65 6.74 11.27
N ALA A 247 6.53 7.29 10.05
CA ALA A 247 6.16 6.54 8.87
C ALA A 247 7.21 5.47 8.51
N ASP A 248 8.51 5.76 8.67
CA ASP A 248 9.58 4.79 8.45
C ASP A 248 9.59 3.69 9.51
N MET A 249 9.36 4.03 10.78
CA MET A 249 9.19 3.04 11.85
C MET A 249 7.98 2.14 11.60
N ALA A 250 6.84 2.72 11.21
CA ALA A 250 5.65 1.97 10.86
C ALA A 250 5.93 1.02 9.67
N GLY A 251 6.73 1.46 8.69
CA GLY A 251 7.23 0.64 7.58
C GLY A 251 8.00 -0.60 8.03
N ARG A 252 8.84 -0.48 9.07
CA ARG A 252 9.56 -1.64 9.66
C ARG A 252 8.62 -2.64 10.32
N LEU A 253 7.46 -2.19 10.81
CA LEU A 253 6.41 -3.04 11.35
C LEU A 253 5.44 -3.56 10.27
N GLY A 254 5.73 -3.28 9.00
CA GLY A 254 4.97 -3.74 7.83
C GLY A 254 3.83 -2.81 7.40
N TRP A 255 3.66 -1.64 8.04
CA TRP A 255 2.66 -0.65 7.62
C TRP A 255 3.21 0.25 6.53
N ARG A 256 2.60 0.18 5.35
CA ARG A 256 3.02 1.02 4.22
C ARG A 256 2.48 2.43 4.37
N SER A 257 3.38 3.41 4.43
CA SER A 257 3.04 4.83 4.41
C SER A 257 3.71 5.53 3.22
N PRO A 258 2.98 6.35 2.45
CA PRO A 258 3.53 7.17 1.37
C PRO A 258 4.24 8.42 1.90
N LEU A 259 4.24 8.64 3.21
CA LEU A 259 4.95 9.76 3.88
C LEU A 259 6.35 9.36 4.36
N ARG A 260 6.84 8.18 3.96
CA ARG A 260 8.18 7.68 4.25
C ARG A 260 9.26 8.47 3.51
N SER A 261 10.50 8.34 4.00
CA SER A 261 11.64 9.16 3.55
C SER A 261 11.87 9.09 2.04
N THR A 262 11.79 7.90 1.43
CA THR A 262 12.01 7.76 -0.02
C THR A 262 11.01 8.58 -0.85
N ALA A 263 9.72 8.52 -0.52
CA ALA A 263 8.69 9.27 -1.23
C ALA A 263 8.82 10.78 -1.02
N MET A 264 9.19 11.21 0.20
CA MET A 264 9.44 12.62 0.51
C MET A 264 10.62 13.18 -0.28
N THR A 265 11.73 12.44 -0.36
CA THR A 265 12.91 12.86 -1.14
C THR A 265 12.58 12.94 -2.63
N VAL A 266 11.91 11.93 -3.20
CA VAL A 266 11.48 11.95 -4.61
C VAL A 266 10.56 13.14 -4.90
N MET A 267 9.64 13.46 -3.99
CA MET A 267 8.74 14.61 -4.15
C MET A 267 9.45 15.97 -3.99
N SER A 268 10.52 16.04 -3.19
CA SER A 268 11.29 17.27 -2.99
C SER A 268 11.97 17.77 -4.27
N GLU A 269 12.33 16.87 -5.18
CA GLU A 269 12.85 17.17 -6.52
C GLU A 269 11.75 17.36 -7.57
N GLY A 270 10.52 16.97 -7.22
CA GLY A 270 9.40 16.86 -8.14
C GLY A 270 9.52 15.68 -9.09
N ILE A 271 8.40 15.35 -9.72
CA ILE A 271 8.27 14.28 -10.71
C ILE A 271 8.28 14.95 -12.08
N ARG A 272 9.45 14.96 -12.72
CA ARG A 272 9.68 15.54 -14.05
C ARG A 272 10.48 14.62 -14.95
N SER A 273 10.05 14.50 -16.19
CA SER A 273 10.69 13.76 -17.26
C SER A 273 11.77 14.61 -17.92
N ALA A 274 13.00 14.08 -18.00
CA ALA A 274 14.15 14.82 -18.54
C ALA A 274 14.15 14.93 -20.08
N LYS A 275 13.40 14.07 -20.78
CA LYS A 275 13.39 14.00 -22.25
C LYS A 275 12.00 13.58 -22.77
N ARG A 276 11.37 14.42 -23.60
CA ARG A 276 10.07 14.17 -24.25
C ARG A 276 10.32 13.68 -25.68
N GLU A 277 10.46 12.38 -25.87
CA GLU A 277 10.75 11.79 -27.20
C GLU A 277 9.82 10.64 -27.58
N SER A 278 8.77 10.35 -26.80
CA SER A 278 7.91 9.18 -27.06
C SER A 278 6.99 9.33 -28.27
N GLY A 279 6.63 10.57 -28.64
CA GLY A 279 5.60 10.84 -29.65
C GLY A 279 4.19 10.35 -29.26
N LEU A 280 4.02 9.78 -28.06
CA LEU A 280 2.76 9.28 -27.55
C LEU A 280 2.01 10.40 -26.84
N VAL A 281 0.77 10.63 -27.25
CA VAL A 281 -0.11 11.59 -26.57
C VAL A 281 -0.63 10.94 -25.28
N ALA A 282 -0.19 11.46 -24.14
CA ALA A 282 -0.63 11.00 -22.83
C ALA A 282 -1.84 11.80 -22.34
N THR A 283 -2.75 11.11 -21.65
CA THR A 283 -3.97 11.65 -21.07
C THR A 283 -3.65 12.51 -19.84
N SER A 284 -4.18 13.73 -19.80
CA SER A 284 -3.99 14.65 -18.66
C SER A 284 -4.63 14.15 -17.36
N ALA A 285 -4.21 14.65 -16.20
CA ALA A 285 -4.81 14.31 -14.91
C ALA A 285 -6.30 14.67 -14.89
N ALA A 286 -6.68 15.83 -15.44
CA ALA A 286 -8.06 16.27 -15.50
C ALA A 286 -8.92 15.30 -16.34
N ALA A 287 -8.43 14.90 -17.52
CA ALA A 287 -9.12 13.93 -18.37
C ALA A 287 -9.18 12.54 -17.72
N THR A 288 -8.10 12.10 -17.07
CA THR A 288 -8.04 10.82 -16.34
C THR A 288 -9.09 10.76 -15.22
N LEU A 289 -9.23 11.85 -14.45
CA LEU A 289 -10.23 11.95 -13.38
C LEU A 289 -11.66 12.09 -13.93
N ALA A 290 -11.85 12.82 -15.03
CA ALA A 290 -13.16 12.95 -15.68
C ALA A 290 -13.67 11.62 -16.25
N ALA A 291 -12.79 10.81 -16.84
CA ALA A 291 -13.11 9.46 -17.32
C ALA A 291 -13.48 8.49 -16.18
N ASN A 292 -13.10 8.83 -14.94
CA ASN A 292 -13.30 8.01 -13.75
C ASN A 292 -14.03 8.81 -12.67
N PRO A 293 -15.33 9.15 -12.85
CA PRO A 293 -16.04 10.01 -11.90
C PRO A 293 -16.03 9.44 -10.47
N SER A 294 -15.88 10.33 -9.49
CA SER A 294 -15.83 9.94 -8.08
C SER A 294 -17.21 9.50 -7.58
N GLY A 295 -17.20 8.63 -6.57
CA GLY A 295 -18.39 8.29 -5.79
C GLY A 295 -18.14 8.42 -4.29
N VAL A 296 -19.17 8.13 -3.49
CA VAL A 296 -19.07 8.22 -2.01
C VAL A 296 -17.95 7.35 -1.43
N GLN A 297 -17.69 6.20 -2.08
CA GLN A 297 -16.60 5.30 -1.72
C GLN A 297 -15.21 5.95 -1.81
N ASP A 298 -14.98 6.83 -2.79
CA ASP A 298 -13.71 7.52 -2.98
C ASP A 298 -13.47 8.54 -1.86
N LEU A 299 -14.54 9.23 -1.45
CA LEU A 299 -14.49 10.19 -0.35
C LEU A 299 -14.28 9.48 1.01
N TRP A 300 -14.96 8.35 1.24
CA TRP A 300 -14.75 7.53 2.43
C TRP A 300 -13.32 6.99 2.47
N PHE A 301 -12.82 6.44 1.37
CA PHE A 301 -11.45 5.97 1.26
C PHE A 301 -10.46 7.09 1.62
N ALA A 302 -10.61 8.27 1.02
CA ALA A 302 -9.73 9.41 1.25
C ALA A 302 -9.69 9.84 2.73
N ARG A 303 -10.85 9.91 3.40
CA ARG A 303 -10.94 10.28 4.82
C ARG A 303 -10.40 9.19 5.74
N LEU A 304 -10.79 7.94 5.49
CA LEU A 304 -10.35 6.80 6.28
C LEU A 304 -8.85 6.55 6.14
N TYR A 305 -8.26 6.90 5.00
CA TYR A 305 -6.81 6.83 4.81
C TYR A 305 -6.03 7.64 5.86
N LEU A 306 -6.50 8.86 6.19
CA LEU A 306 -5.92 9.71 7.23
C LEU A 306 -6.24 9.21 8.64
N LEU A 307 -7.42 8.63 8.85
CA LEU A 307 -7.87 8.17 10.17
C LEU A 307 -7.27 6.82 10.57
N LYS A 308 -6.97 5.94 9.62
CA LYS A 308 -6.44 4.59 9.86
C LYS A 308 -5.26 4.54 10.84
N PRO A 309 -4.18 5.34 10.70
CA PRO A 309 -3.10 5.33 11.68
C PRO A 309 -3.54 5.77 13.08
N LEU A 310 -4.46 6.73 13.19
CA LEU A 310 -5.01 7.18 14.48
C LEU A 310 -5.87 6.09 15.13
N VAL A 311 -6.65 5.36 14.34
CA VAL A 311 -7.46 4.22 14.81
C VAL A 311 -6.56 3.12 15.37
N ILE A 312 -5.52 2.72 14.63
CA ILE A 312 -4.59 1.66 15.07
C ILE A 312 -3.78 2.08 16.29
N ALA A 313 -3.23 3.30 16.30
CA ALA A 313 -2.47 3.82 17.43
C ALA A 313 -3.37 4.02 18.67
N GLY A 314 -4.58 4.54 18.48
CA GLY A 314 -5.56 4.73 19.54
C GLY A 314 -6.01 3.40 20.17
N LEU A 315 -6.31 2.39 19.35
CA LEU A 315 -6.58 1.04 19.84
C LEU A 315 -5.38 0.45 20.58
N SER A 316 -4.17 0.54 20.02
CA SER A 316 -2.95 0.06 20.68
C SER A 316 -2.77 0.71 22.05
N ALA A 317 -2.88 2.04 22.13
CA ALA A 317 -2.75 2.78 23.38
C ALA A 317 -3.82 2.39 24.41
N PHE A 318 -5.08 2.28 23.98
CA PHE A 318 -6.18 1.84 24.83
C PHE A 318 -5.90 0.44 25.43
N TRP A 319 -5.50 -0.53 24.61
CA TRP A 319 -5.23 -1.90 25.05
C TRP A 319 -3.99 -2.01 25.93
N LEU A 320 -2.91 -1.27 25.60
CA LEU A 320 -1.71 -1.21 26.44
C LEU A 320 -2.02 -0.61 27.82
N LEU A 321 -2.79 0.48 27.87
CA LEU A 321 -3.19 1.10 29.14
C LEU A 321 -4.17 0.23 29.94
N SER A 322 -5.11 -0.43 29.26
CA SER A 322 -6.05 -1.38 29.88
C SER A 322 -5.31 -2.50 30.63
N GLY A 323 -4.22 -3.01 30.06
CA GLY A 323 -3.38 -4.00 30.73
C GLY A 323 -2.40 -3.41 31.75
N LEU A 324 -1.83 -2.23 31.51
CA LEU A 324 -0.80 -1.64 32.39
C LEU A 324 -1.37 -1.07 33.70
N ILE A 325 -2.53 -0.41 33.65
CA ILE A 325 -3.10 0.28 34.81
C ILE A 325 -3.41 -0.70 35.96
N PRO A 326 -4.07 -1.85 35.74
CA PRO A 326 -4.35 -2.79 36.84
C PRO A 326 -3.07 -3.39 37.45
N LEU A 327 -1.95 -3.47 36.70
CA LEU A 327 -0.66 -3.93 37.23
C LEU A 327 -0.06 -2.97 38.26
N LEU A 328 -0.44 -1.69 38.25
CA LEU A 328 0.00 -0.72 39.26
C LEU A 328 -0.63 -0.99 40.63
N SER A 329 -1.70 -1.77 40.70
CA SER A 329 -2.40 -2.12 41.94
C SER A 329 -3.16 -3.44 41.78
N VAL A 330 -2.40 -4.54 41.60
CA VAL A 330 -2.96 -5.87 41.33
C VAL A 330 -3.97 -6.28 42.40
N GLU A 331 -3.70 -5.99 43.67
CA GLU A 331 -4.62 -6.29 44.78
C GLU A 331 -6.00 -5.66 44.60
N ARG A 332 -6.05 -4.37 44.21
CA ARG A 332 -7.32 -3.66 43.98
C ARG A 332 -8.07 -4.20 42.77
N ALA A 333 -7.33 -4.52 41.70
CA ALA A 333 -7.92 -5.09 40.50
C ALA A 333 -8.45 -6.51 40.73
N ALA A 334 -7.73 -7.34 41.48
CA ALA A 334 -8.12 -8.69 41.83
C ALA A 334 -9.30 -8.73 42.82
N ALA A 335 -9.50 -7.66 43.61
CA ALA A 335 -10.57 -7.58 44.60
C ALA A 335 -11.98 -7.78 44.01
N HIS A 336 -12.19 -7.39 42.75
CA HIS A 336 -13.44 -7.61 42.02
C HIS A 336 -13.79 -9.11 41.83
N PHE A 337 -12.79 -9.99 41.84
CA PHE A 337 -12.98 -11.43 41.64
C PHE A 337 -13.06 -12.23 42.95
N LEU A 338 -12.62 -11.65 44.08
CA LEU A 338 -12.60 -12.33 45.39
C LEU A 338 -13.95 -12.88 45.84
N PRO A 339 -15.12 -12.26 45.55
CA PRO A 339 -16.41 -12.85 45.88
C PRO A 339 -16.71 -14.16 45.16
N PHE A 340 -16.02 -14.45 44.05
CA PHE A 340 -16.32 -15.56 43.14
C PHE A 340 -15.24 -16.64 43.12
N MET A 341 -14.00 -16.33 43.53
CA MET A 341 -12.89 -17.27 43.48
C MET A 341 -11.80 -16.96 44.52
N PRO A 342 -10.96 -17.95 44.88
CA PRO A 342 -9.87 -17.74 45.82
C PRO A 342 -8.90 -16.64 45.38
N GLU A 343 -8.20 -16.04 46.35
CA GLU A 343 -7.25 -14.94 46.12
C GLU A 343 -6.19 -15.27 45.06
N ALA A 344 -5.60 -16.46 45.13
CA ALA A 344 -4.60 -16.90 44.16
C ALA A 344 -5.17 -16.96 42.72
N ALA A 345 -6.42 -17.41 42.57
CA ALA A 345 -7.09 -17.48 41.28
C ALA A 345 -7.47 -16.07 40.76
N SER A 346 -7.94 -15.20 41.64
CA SER A 346 -8.27 -13.80 41.32
C SER A 346 -7.04 -13.05 40.80
N THR A 347 -5.93 -13.13 41.54
CA THR A 347 -4.66 -12.50 41.16
C THR A 347 -4.13 -13.08 39.85
N ALA A 348 -4.15 -14.41 39.68
CA ALA A 348 -3.70 -15.05 38.45
C ALA A 348 -4.54 -14.63 37.23
N LEU A 349 -5.87 -14.55 37.39
CA LEU A 349 -6.77 -14.08 36.35
C LEU A 349 -6.47 -12.63 35.95
N THR A 350 -6.35 -11.72 36.93
CA THR A 350 -6.01 -10.30 36.70
C THR A 350 -4.69 -10.17 35.95
N LEU A 351 -3.63 -10.85 36.39
CA LEU A 351 -2.32 -10.81 35.71
C LEU A 351 -2.42 -11.35 34.28
N THR A 352 -3.17 -12.44 34.08
CA THR A 352 -3.37 -13.02 32.75
C THR A 352 -4.10 -12.05 31.82
N THR A 353 -5.19 -11.43 32.28
CA THR A 353 -5.95 -10.45 31.48
C THR A 353 -5.11 -9.23 31.14
N CYS A 354 -4.28 -8.74 32.07
CA CYS A 354 -3.34 -7.65 31.81
C CYS A 354 -2.33 -7.98 30.71
N LEU A 355 -1.72 -9.17 30.78
CA LEU A 355 -0.76 -9.64 29.80
C LEU A 355 -1.40 -9.83 28.42
N VAL A 356 -2.62 -10.38 28.37
CA VAL A 356 -3.39 -10.51 27.12
C VAL A 356 -3.66 -9.14 26.52
N ASP A 357 -4.10 -8.17 27.32
CA ASP A 357 -4.41 -6.83 26.85
C ASP A 357 -3.18 -6.15 26.25
N MET A 358 -2.04 -6.21 26.95
CA MET A 358 -0.78 -5.65 26.47
C MET A 358 -0.27 -6.35 25.22
N ALA A 359 -0.39 -7.68 25.15
CA ALA A 359 0.02 -8.46 23.99
C ALA A 359 -0.81 -8.10 22.75
N LEU A 360 -2.13 -7.94 22.89
CA LEU A 360 -3.01 -7.51 21.81
C LEU A 360 -2.69 -6.06 21.39
N GLY A 361 -2.49 -5.16 22.35
CA GLY A 361 -2.12 -3.77 22.11
C GLY A 361 -0.79 -3.60 21.38
N ALA A 362 0.20 -4.43 21.67
CA ALA A 362 1.46 -4.45 20.94
C ALA A 362 1.33 -5.15 19.57
N ALA A 363 0.60 -6.27 19.51
CA ALA A 363 0.46 -7.06 18.28
C ALA A 363 -0.29 -6.30 17.17
N VAL A 364 -1.23 -5.41 17.51
CA VAL A 364 -1.93 -4.62 16.49
C VAL A 364 -1.01 -3.65 15.75
N LEU A 365 0.10 -3.23 16.36
CA LEU A 365 1.10 -2.39 15.72
C LEU A 365 1.96 -3.15 14.69
N VAL A 366 1.93 -4.48 14.70
CA VAL A 366 2.68 -5.34 13.77
C VAL A 366 1.75 -5.83 12.67
N ARG A 367 1.91 -5.33 11.43
CA ARG A 367 0.94 -5.49 10.33
C ARG A 367 0.52 -6.95 10.04
N PRO A 368 1.42 -7.94 10.04
CA PRO A 368 1.05 -9.35 9.87
C PRO A 368 0.18 -9.92 11.01
N LEU A 369 0.35 -9.40 12.23
CA LEU A 369 -0.39 -9.82 13.41
C LEU A 369 -1.69 -9.03 13.61
N ALA A 370 -1.78 -7.83 13.03
CA ALA A 370 -2.89 -6.89 13.24
C ALA A 370 -4.28 -7.50 13.07
N LYS A 371 -4.51 -8.33 12.04
CA LYS A 371 -5.82 -8.99 11.85
C LYS A 371 -6.16 -9.91 13.02
N ARG A 372 -5.19 -10.72 13.47
CA ARG A 372 -5.37 -11.66 14.59
C ARG A 372 -5.54 -10.89 15.91
N ALA A 373 -4.76 -9.83 16.10
CA ALA A 373 -4.87 -8.94 17.24
C ALA A 373 -6.28 -8.32 17.31
N LEU A 374 -6.79 -7.73 16.23
CA LEU A 374 -8.13 -7.15 16.20
C LEU A 374 -9.24 -8.17 16.48
N LEU A 375 -9.12 -9.40 15.95
CA LEU A 375 -10.06 -10.48 16.27
C LEU A 375 -9.96 -10.89 17.75
N GLY A 376 -8.75 -10.96 18.31
CA GLY A 376 -8.53 -11.21 19.73
C GLY A 376 -9.10 -10.10 20.61
N MET A 377 -8.94 -8.84 20.21
CA MET A 377 -9.53 -7.67 20.88
C MET A 377 -11.05 -7.76 20.95
N LEU A 378 -11.71 -8.18 19.86
CA LEU A 378 -13.15 -8.42 19.86
C LEU A 378 -13.54 -9.55 20.81
N ALA A 379 -12.86 -10.69 20.74
CA ALA A 379 -13.15 -11.84 21.59
C ALA A 379 -13.00 -11.50 23.09
N VAL A 380 -11.91 -10.82 23.45
CA VAL A 380 -11.64 -10.41 24.84
C VAL A 380 -12.62 -9.34 25.30
N SER A 381 -12.97 -8.36 24.46
CA SER A 381 -13.99 -7.35 24.81
C SER A 381 -15.35 -7.99 25.08
N LEU A 382 -15.76 -8.98 24.28
CA LEU A 382 -17.00 -9.73 24.51
C LEU A 382 -16.92 -10.56 25.79
N ALA A 383 -15.77 -11.15 26.09
CA ALA A 383 -15.54 -11.87 27.34
C ALA A 383 -15.62 -10.94 28.56
N TYR A 384 -15.01 -9.76 28.50
CA TYR A 384 -15.12 -8.74 29.56
C TYR A 384 -16.55 -8.25 29.74
N LEU A 385 -17.28 -8.01 28.65
CA LEU A 385 -18.67 -7.57 28.73
C LEU A 385 -19.56 -8.66 29.34
N THR A 386 -19.37 -9.91 28.93
CA THR A 386 -20.13 -11.07 29.45
C THR A 386 -19.79 -11.31 30.92
N GLY A 387 -18.50 -11.36 31.27
CA GLY A 387 -18.03 -11.54 32.63
C GLY A 387 -18.49 -10.42 33.56
N GLY A 388 -18.32 -9.16 33.16
CA GLY A 388 -18.79 -8.00 33.90
C GLY A 388 -20.31 -7.99 34.09
N THR A 389 -21.09 -8.40 33.08
CA THR A 389 -22.55 -8.48 33.19
C THR A 389 -23.01 -9.59 34.15
N LEU A 390 -22.33 -10.74 34.16
CA LEU A 390 -22.71 -11.87 35.00
C LEU A 390 -22.22 -11.72 36.45
N LEU A 391 -21.01 -11.20 36.65
CA LEU A 391 -20.38 -11.09 37.97
C LEU A 391 -20.70 -9.76 38.66
N GLU A 392 -20.70 -8.64 37.92
CA GLU A 392 -20.94 -7.30 38.47
C GLU A 392 -21.94 -6.49 37.62
N PRO A 393 -23.22 -6.91 37.52
CA PRO A 393 -24.23 -6.24 36.69
C PRO A 393 -24.43 -4.76 37.03
N ALA A 394 -24.10 -4.35 38.26
CA ALA A 394 -24.15 -2.96 38.69
C ALA A 394 -23.22 -2.03 37.87
N LEU A 395 -22.15 -2.57 37.25
CA LEU A 395 -21.24 -1.79 36.40
C LEU A 395 -21.89 -1.22 35.13
N TRP A 396 -23.08 -1.68 34.75
CA TRP A 396 -23.90 -1.04 33.72
C TRP A 396 -24.48 0.30 34.14
N LEU A 397 -24.78 0.45 35.43
CA LEU A 397 -25.37 1.65 36.03
C LEU A 397 -24.33 2.53 36.73
N ASP A 398 -23.07 2.08 36.78
CA ASP A 398 -21.99 2.85 37.37
C ASP A 398 -21.84 4.21 36.65
N PRO A 399 -21.70 5.34 37.37
CA PRO A 399 -21.63 6.67 36.78
C PRO A 399 -20.45 6.88 35.81
N LEU A 400 -19.37 6.11 35.95
CA LEU A 400 -18.22 6.13 35.05
C LEU A 400 -18.44 5.26 33.81
N GLY A 401 -19.51 4.46 33.78
CA GLY A 401 -19.96 3.65 32.64
C GLY A 401 -18.89 2.71 32.06
N PRO A 402 -18.15 1.92 32.87
CA PRO A 402 -17.06 1.09 32.39
C PRO A 402 -17.51 0.08 31.32
N LEU A 403 -18.64 -0.60 31.50
CA LEU A 403 -19.17 -1.55 30.52
C LEU A 403 -19.70 -0.87 29.25
N VAL A 404 -20.34 0.29 29.40
CA VAL A 404 -20.87 1.07 28.26
C VAL A 404 -19.73 1.51 27.33
N LYS A 405 -18.58 1.88 27.89
CA LYS A 405 -17.39 2.30 27.12
C LYS A 405 -16.71 1.17 26.33
N VAL A 406 -17.02 -0.09 26.62
CA VAL A 406 -16.56 -1.24 25.83
C VAL A 406 -17.27 -1.30 24.47
N LEU A 407 -18.52 -0.83 24.35
CA LEU A 407 -19.26 -0.90 23.09
C LEU A 407 -18.63 -0.05 21.98
N PRO A 408 -18.26 1.23 22.21
CA PRO A 408 -17.51 2.01 21.22
C PRO A 408 -16.15 1.41 20.85
N SER A 409 -15.44 0.76 21.79
CA SER A 409 -14.15 0.14 21.48
C SER A 409 -14.33 -1.04 20.52
N ILE A 410 -15.37 -1.87 20.73
CA ILE A 410 -15.76 -2.95 19.79
C ILE A 410 -16.05 -2.37 18.40
N VAL A 411 -16.84 -1.29 18.30
CA VAL A 411 -17.15 -0.64 17.01
C VAL A 411 -15.88 -0.10 16.33
N LEU A 412 -14.97 0.49 17.10
CA LEU A 412 -13.69 0.97 16.59
C LEU A 412 -12.81 -0.18 16.08
N THR A 413 -12.76 -1.30 16.80
CA THR A 413 -12.04 -2.52 16.39
C THR A 413 -12.65 -3.12 15.11
N LEU A 414 -13.98 -3.16 14.98
CA LEU A 414 -14.65 -3.58 13.75
C LEU A 414 -14.33 -2.65 12.57
N THR A 415 -14.31 -1.33 12.81
CA THR A 415 -13.93 -0.33 11.81
C THR A 415 -12.48 -0.51 11.35
N ALA A 416 -11.57 -0.77 12.30
CA ALA A 416 -10.17 -1.07 12.01
C ALA A 416 -10.04 -2.35 11.15
N LEU A 417 -10.81 -3.39 11.45
CA LEU A 417 -10.82 -4.64 10.70
C LEU A 417 -11.35 -4.45 9.28
N ALA A 418 -12.44 -3.68 9.12
CA ALA A 418 -13.04 -3.37 7.83
C ALA A 418 -12.12 -2.54 6.91
N THR A 419 -11.22 -1.75 7.50
CA THR A 419 -10.29 -0.87 6.77
C THR A 419 -8.86 -1.41 6.73
N LEU A 420 -8.63 -2.65 7.20
CA LEU A 420 -7.28 -3.20 7.36
C LEU A 420 -6.59 -3.49 6.03
N ASP A 421 -7.35 -3.95 5.03
CA ASP A 421 -6.83 -4.33 3.72
C ASP A 421 -6.20 -3.14 2.96
N GLU A 422 -5.18 -3.43 2.14
CA GLU A 422 -4.41 -2.43 1.38
C GLU A 422 -4.51 -2.62 -0.14
N ARG A 423 -5.09 -3.74 -0.61
CA ARG A 423 -5.14 -4.16 -2.02
C ARG A 423 -6.35 -5.06 -2.34
#